data_AF-A0A8B9DE56-F1
#
_entry.id   AF-A0A8B9DE56-F1
#
_cell.length_a   1.000
_cell.length_b   1.000
_cell.length_c   1.000
_cell.angle_alpha   90.00
_cell.angle_beta   90.00
_cell.angle_gamma   90.00
#
_symmetry.space_group_name_H-M   'P 1'
#
loop_
_entity.id
_entity.type
_entity.pdbx_description
1 polymer ?
#
loop_
_entity_poly.entity_id
_entity_poly.type
_entity_poly.pdbx_seq_one_letter_code
_entity_poly.pdbx_strand_id
1 'polypeptide(L)'
;YEEGLARSKHSKKPLMVIHHLEECPYSQALRKAFASSPEIQQMAQEDFIMLNLVHSSSDDNMAPDGHYVPRILFVDPSMTVRADLTGKYGNRMYAYEPEDISTCE
;
A
#
# COMPACT_ATOMS: atom_id res chain seq x y z
N TYR A 1 -3.24 -9.15 8.79
CA TYR A 1 -4.07 -9.13 7.56
C TYR A 1 -5.55 -9.34 7.87
N GLU A 2 -5.93 -10.45 8.51
CA GLU A 2 -7.34 -10.75 8.87
C GLU A 2 -8.02 -9.65 9.69
N GLU A 3 -7.34 -9.07 10.68
CA GLU A 3 -7.88 -7.95 11.45
C GLU A 3 -8.14 -6.72 10.58
N GLY A 4 -7.22 -6.41 9.65
CA GLY A 4 -7.37 -5.32 8.69
C GLY A 4 -8.57 -5.52 7.78
N LEU A 5 -8.78 -6.75 7.29
CA LEU A 5 -9.96 -7.11 6.50
C LEU A 5 -11.25 -6.99 7.32
N ALA A 6 -11.26 -7.47 8.57
CA ALA A 6 -12.42 -7.39 9.44
C ALA A 6 -12.81 -5.93 9.70
N ARG A 7 -11.83 -5.06 9.97
CA ARG A 7 -12.02 -3.62 10.15
C ARG A 7 -12.49 -2.94 8.87
N SER A 8 -11.90 -3.28 7.72
CA SER A 8 -12.32 -2.76 6.42
C SER A 8 -13.78 -3.09 6.11
N LYS A 9 -14.19 -4.35 6.32
CA LYS A 9 -15.57 -4.79 6.13
C LYS A 9 -16.54 -4.10 7.09
N HIS A 10 -16.15 -3.94 8.35
CA HIS A 10 -16.98 -3.30 9.37
C HIS A 10 -17.16 -1.79 9.11
N SER A 11 -16.06 -1.10 8.82
CA SER A 11 -16.05 0.35 8.58
C SER A 11 -16.45 0.74 7.15
N LYS A 12 -16.60 -0.24 6.24
CA LYS A 12 -16.81 -0.04 4.79
C LYS A 12 -15.74 0.86 4.15
N LYS A 13 -14.51 0.80 4.68
CA LYS A 13 -13.37 1.56 4.20
C LYS A 13 -12.40 0.64 3.47
N PRO A 14 -11.85 1.02 2.32
CA PRO A 14 -10.81 0.25 1.65
C PRO A 14 -9.60 0.02 2.57
N LEU A 15 -8.97 -1.14 2.43
CA LEU A 15 -7.76 -1.52 3.14
C LEU A 15 -6.54 -1.22 2.27
N MET A 16 -5.63 -0.41 2.77
CA MET A 16 -4.35 -0.11 2.15
C MET A 16 -3.28 -0.98 2.79
N VAL A 17 -2.69 -1.88 2.00
CA VAL A 17 -1.67 -2.84 2.46
C VAL A 17 -0.31 -2.41 1.93
N ILE A 18 0.57 -2.01 2.84
CA ILE A 18 1.92 -1.54 2.53
C ILE A 18 2.90 -2.65 2.88
N HIS A 19 3.48 -3.27 1.85
CA HIS A 19 4.56 -4.24 1.97
C HIS A 19 5.89 -3.51 1.98
N HIS A 20 6.62 -3.60 3.08
CA HIS A 20 7.91 -2.94 3.21
C HIS A 20 8.91 -3.80 3.98
N LEU A 21 10.18 -3.42 3.92
CA LEU A 21 11.23 -3.97 4.78
C LEU A 21 11.88 -2.85 5.58
N GLU A 22 12.21 -3.12 6.84
CA GLU A 22 12.87 -2.13 7.70
C GLU A 22 14.29 -1.83 7.23
N GLU A 23 15.00 -2.83 6.72
CA GLU A 23 16.37 -2.74 6.20
C GLU A 23 16.44 -2.43 4.70
N CYS A 24 15.40 -1.81 4.11
CA CYS A 24 15.40 -1.40 2.71
C CYS A 24 15.43 0.13 2.58
N PRO A 25 16.44 0.73 1.90
CA PRO A 25 16.54 2.18 1.76
C PRO A 25 15.35 2.77 1.00
N TYR A 26 14.83 2.08 -0.03
CA TYR A 26 13.65 2.51 -0.78
C TYR A 26 12.39 2.52 0.09
N SER A 27 12.19 1.49 0.92
CA SER A 27 11.08 1.44 1.88
C SER A 27 11.17 2.55 2.92
N GLN A 28 12.36 2.83 3.45
CA GLN A 28 12.57 3.92 4.40
C GLN A 28 12.31 5.30 3.76
N ALA A 29 12.76 5.50 2.53
CA ALA A 29 12.54 6.74 1.79
C ALA A 29 11.05 6.98 1.54
N LEU A 30 10.34 5.97 1.04
CA LEU A 30 8.89 6.05 0.81
C LEU A 30 8.13 6.31 2.10
N ARG A 31 8.45 5.61 3.20
CA ARG A 31 7.83 5.84 4.51
C ARG A 31 8.03 7.28 4.99
N LYS A 32 9.23 7.86 4.81
CA LYS A 32 9.51 9.25 5.17
C LYS A 32 8.67 10.22 4.33
N ALA A 33 8.61 10.01 3.02
CA ALA A 33 7.82 10.85 2.10
C ALA A 33 6.31 10.76 2.44
N PHE A 34 5.81 9.56 2.69
CA PHE A 34 4.43 9.30 3.08
C PHE A 34 4.06 9.96 4.41
N ALA A 35 4.98 9.94 5.39
CA ALA A 35 4.80 10.60 6.68
C ALA A 35 4.91 12.13 6.60
N SER A 36 5.69 12.65 5.64
CA SER A 36 5.87 14.09 5.47
C SER A 36 4.73 14.78 4.71
N SER A 37 3.85 14.04 4.02
CA SER A 37 2.72 14.60 3.28
C SER A 37 1.45 14.66 4.16
N PRO A 38 1.00 15.84 4.59
CA PRO A 38 -0.18 15.97 5.45
C PRO A 38 -1.47 15.50 4.76
N GLU A 39 -1.58 15.72 3.44
CA GLU A 39 -2.75 15.34 2.63
C GLU A 39 -2.91 13.82 2.59
N ILE A 40 -1.81 13.10 2.38
CA ILE A 40 -1.80 11.65 2.42
C ILE A 40 -2.12 11.15 3.82
N GLN A 41 -1.54 11.76 4.86
CA GLN A 41 -1.82 11.39 6.25
C GLN A 41 -3.31 11.57 6.60
N GLN A 42 -3.93 12.66 6.14
CA GLN A 42 -5.34 12.91 6.35
C GLN A 42 -6.21 11.86 5.64
N MET A 43 -6.00 11.67 4.34
CA MET A 43 -6.72 10.66 3.56
C MET A 43 -6.56 9.26 4.15
N ALA A 44 -5.35 8.89 4.56
CA ALA A 44 -5.07 7.59 5.15
C ALA A 44 -5.76 7.36 6.49
N GLN A 45 -6.05 8.42 7.26
CA GLN A 45 -6.78 8.34 8.52
C GLN A 45 -8.30 8.37 8.32
N GLU A 46 -8.77 9.20 7.39
CA GLU A 46 -10.20 9.45 7.17
C GLU A 46 -10.84 8.41 6.25
N ASP A 47 -10.16 7.96 5.20
CA ASP A 47 -10.78 7.16 4.13
C ASP A 47 -10.32 5.70 4.11
N PHE A 48 -9.14 5.39 4.67
CA PHE A 48 -8.53 4.06 4.56
C PHE A 48 -8.33 3.37 5.91
N ILE A 49 -8.28 2.04 5.87
CA ILE A 49 -7.65 1.24 6.92
C ILE A 49 -6.22 0.94 6.47
N MET A 50 -5.21 1.44 7.17
CA MET A 50 -3.82 1.14 6.84
C MET A 50 -3.33 -0.14 7.53
N LEU A 51 -2.63 -0.99 6.77
CA LEU A 51 -1.96 -2.18 7.26
C LEU A 51 -0.52 -2.22 6.73
N ASN A 52 0.44 -2.08 7.63
CA ASN A 52 1.86 -2.27 7.32
C ASN A 52 2.22 -3.74 7.51
N LEU A 53 2.76 -4.37 6.46
CA LEU A 53 3.27 -5.73 6.49
C LEU A 53 4.78 -5.69 6.26
N VAL A 54 5.52 -6.07 7.29
CA VAL A 54 6.95 -6.33 7.19
C VAL A 54 7.10 -7.74 6.60
N HIS A 55 7.73 -7.82 5.43
CA HIS A 55 7.92 -9.06 4.64
C HIS A 55 6.66 -9.60 3.94
N SER A 56 6.88 -10.35 2.85
CA SER A 56 5.83 -10.89 1.98
C SER A 56 4.92 -11.84 2.75
N SER A 57 3.61 -11.56 2.72
CA SER A 57 2.62 -12.59 3.01
C SER A 57 2.81 -13.76 2.03
N SER A 58 2.61 -14.98 2.50
CA SER A 58 2.65 -16.20 1.68
C SER A 58 1.47 -16.32 0.71
N ASP A 59 0.70 -15.26 0.53
CA ASP A 59 -0.50 -15.22 -0.32
C ASP A 59 -0.10 -14.66 -1.68
N ASP A 60 -0.07 -15.53 -2.70
CA ASP A 60 0.27 -15.18 -4.08
C ASP A 60 -0.67 -14.10 -4.65
N ASN A 61 -1.90 -13.99 -4.13
CA ASN A 61 -2.83 -12.92 -4.51
C ASN A 61 -2.34 -11.52 -4.10
N MET A 62 -1.37 -11.43 -3.18
CA MET A 62 -0.74 -10.18 -2.73
C MET A 62 0.62 -9.92 -3.39
N ALA A 63 1.02 -10.76 -4.35
CA ALA A 63 2.25 -10.62 -5.12
C ALA A 63 2.02 -10.94 -6.61
N PRO A 64 1.01 -10.34 -7.28
CA PRO A 64 0.68 -10.67 -8.67
C PRO A 64 1.82 -10.40 -9.67
N ASP A 65 2.75 -9.51 -9.33
CA ASP A 65 3.94 -9.16 -10.13
C ASP A 65 5.27 -9.38 -9.36
N GLY A 66 5.23 -10.19 -8.30
CA GLY A 66 6.40 -10.60 -7.52
C GLY A 66 6.53 -9.94 -6.13
N HIS A 67 7.61 -10.28 -5.43
CA HIS A 67 7.81 -9.96 -4.01
C HIS A 67 8.77 -8.79 -3.76
N TYR A 68 8.87 -7.83 -4.68
CA TYR A 68 9.71 -6.64 -4.45
C TYR A 68 9.12 -5.74 -3.34
N VAL A 69 9.96 -4.88 -2.76
CA VAL A 69 9.56 -3.86 -1.78
C VAL A 69 10.20 -2.51 -2.13
N PRO A 70 9.54 -1.37 -1.83
CA PRO A 70 8.18 -1.26 -1.26
C PRO A 70 7.07 -1.56 -2.29
N ARG A 71 5.93 -2.07 -1.82
CA ARG A 71 4.72 -2.27 -2.62
C ARG A 71 3.48 -1.82 -1.86
N ILE A 72 2.54 -1.16 -2.54
CA ILE A 72 1.25 -0.76 -1.97
C ILE A 72 0.12 -1.41 -2.76
N LEU A 73 -0.73 -2.16 -2.06
CA LEU A 73 -1.93 -2.79 -2.62
C LEU A 73 -3.18 -2.24 -1.95
N PHE A 74 -4.25 -2.12 -2.72
CA PHE A 74 -5.56 -1.72 -2.19
C PHE A 74 -6.50 -2.91 -2.25
N VAL A 75 -7.22 -3.14 -1.14
CA VAL A 75 -8.23 -4.17 -1.03
C VAL A 75 -9.56 -3.50 -0.73
N ASP A 76 -10.55 -3.80 -1.56
CA ASP A 76 -11.91 -3.30 -1.40
C ASP A 76 -12.60 -3.98 -0.20
N PRO A 77 -13.58 -3.33 0.48
CA PRO A 77 -14.36 -3.96 1.55
C PRO A 77 -15.05 -5.27 1.15
N SER A 78 -15.23 -5.52 -0.15
CA SER A 78 -15.68 -6.81 -0.71
C SER A 78 -14.65 -7.95 -0.62
N MET A 79 -13.47 -7.71 -0.03
CA MET A 79 -12.34 -8.64 0.03
C MET A 79 -11.67 -8.89 -1.33
N THR A 80 -11.84 -7.96 -2.28
CA THR A 80 -11.23 -8.05 -3.61
C THR A 80 -9.98 -7.17 -3.68
N VAL A 81 -8.85 -7.75 -4.08
CA VAL A 81 -7.63 -6.99 -4.37
C VAL A 81 -7.83 -6.17 -5.64
N ARG A 82 -7.60 -4.85 -5.57
CA ARG A 82 -7.70 -3.92 -6.71
C ARG A 82 -6.41 -3.93 -7.53
N ALA A 83 -6.22 -5.00 -8.29
CA ALA A 83 -5.08 -5.18 -9.19
C ALA A 83 -5.10 -4.23 -10.41
N ASP A 84 -6.21 -3.52 -10.62
CA ASP A 84 -6.36 -2.48 -11.62
C ASP A 84 -5.70 -1.14 -11.22
N LEU A 85 -5.40 -0.95 -9.94
CA LEU A 85 -4.72 0.26 -9.43
C LEU A 85 -3.20 0.07 -9.47
N THR A 86 -2.62 0.34 -10.64
CA THR A 86 -1.18 0.24 -10.87
C THR A 86 -0.50 1.61 -10.81
N GLY A 87 0.69 1.66 -10.21
CA GLY A 87 1.62 2.77 -10.28
C GLY A 87 2.29 2.91 -11.64
N LYS A 88 3.33 3.74 -11.68
CA LYS A 88 3.98 4.21 -12.92
C LYS A 88 4.86 3.16 -13.62
N TYR A 89 5.37 2.19 -12.88
CA TYR A 89 6.40 1.27 -13.38
C TYR A 89 5.78 -0.01 -13.94
N GLY A 90 5.79 -0.18 -15.27
CA GLY A 90 5.17 -1.34 -15.92
C GLY A 90 5.78 -2.71 -15.54
N ASN A 91 7.02 -2.73 -15.04
CA ASN A 91 7.69 -3.94 -14.54
C ASN A 91 7.56 -4.13 -13.02
N ARG A 92 6.98 -3.15 -12.32
CA ARG A 92 6.74 -3.13 -10.87
C ARG A 92 5.47 -2.33 -10.61
N MET A 93 4.34 -2.93 -10.97
CA MET A 93 3.06 -2.24 -11.12
C MET A 93 2.54 -1.64 -9.82
N TYR A 94 3.08 -2.02 -8.66
CA TYR A 94 2.65 -1.54 -7.36
C TYR A 94 3.81 -0.92 -6.56
N ALA A 95 4.94 -0.66 -7.22
CA ALA A 95 6.03 0.12 -6.65
C ALA A 95 5.70 1.61 -6.73
N TYR A 96 6.09 2.32 -5.67
CA TYR A 96 6.00 3.77 -5.56
C TYR A 96 7.34 4.27 -5.02
N GLU A 97 7.86 5.31 -5.66
CA GLU A 97 9.04 6.02 -5.22
C GLU A 97 8.64 7.34 -4.54
N PRO A 98 9.48 7.93 -3.68
CA PRO A 98 9.20 9.21 -3.03
C PRO A 98 8.76 10.32 -3.99
N GLU A 99 9.30 10.34 -5.20
CA GLU A 99 9.03 11.31 -6.25
C GLU A 99 7.60 11.17 -6.81
N ASP A 100 7.02 9.98 -6.74
CA ASP A 100 5.66 9.70 -7.20
C ASP A 100 4.60 10.26 -6.25
N ILE A 101 4.96 10.61 -5.00
CA ILE A 101 4.05 11.22 -4.01
C ILE A 101 3.76 12.70 -4.35
N SER A 102 4.68 13.39 -5.02
CA SER A 102 4.57 14.83 -5.30
C SER A 102 3.92 15.20 -6.64
N THR A 103 3.55 14.22 -7.47
CA THR A 103 3.04 14.50 -8.83
C THR A 103 1.51 14.56 -8.87
N CYS A 104 0.96 15.60 -8.26
CA CYS A 104 -0.33 16.16 -8.70
C CYS A 104 -0.02 17.42 -9.52
N GLU A 105 0.22 17.25 -10.82
CA GLU A 105 0.10 18.33 -11.81
C GLU A 105 -1.17 18.14 -12.64
#